data_AF-A0A060BS26-F1
#
_entry.id   AF-A0A060BS26-F1
#
_cell.length_a   1.000
_cell.length_b   1.000
_cell.length_c   1.000
_cell.angle_alpha   90.00
_cell.angle_beta   90.00
_cell.angle_gamma   90.00
#
_symmetry.space_group_name_H-M   'P 1'
#
loop_
_entity.id
_entity.type
_entity.pdbx_description
1 polymer ?
#
loop_
_entity_poly.entity_id
_entity_poly.type
_entity_poly.pdbx_seq_one_letter_code
_entity_poly.pdbx_strand_id
1 'polypeptide(L)'
;KNFGENNAVLFARSATAGGQQYPVHWGGDCEAKYSSMAESLRGGLSLGLSGFGFWSHDISGFESTATPDLYKRWAAFGLLSTHSRLHGSSSYRVPWLFDEEAVDVLRFFTNLKCRLMPYLYSMACATHRTGV
;
A
#
# COMPACT_ATOMS: atom_id res chain seq x y z
N LYS A 1 21.64 8.33 13.46
CA LYS A 1 21.94 6.95 13.00
C LYS A 1 22.07 6.98 11.48
N ASN A 2 23.22 6.60 10.94
CA ASN A 2 23.35 6.34 9.50
C ASN A 2 23.04 4.85 9.28
N PHE A 3 21.91 4.55 8.65
CA PHE A 3 21.50 3.16 8.42
C PHE A 3 22.20 2.53 7.20
N GLY A 4 22.87 3.34 6.37
CA GLY A 4 23.69 2.88 5.25
C GLY A 4 22.88 2.50 4.00
N GLU A 5 23.61 2.17 2.94
CA GLU A 5 23.06 1.65 1.70
C GLU A 5 22.29 0.33 1.96
N ASN A 6 21.26 0.06 1.16
CA ASN A 6 20.34 -1.10 1.29
C ASN A 6 19.40 -1.10 2.51
N ASN A 7 19.42 -0.07 3.36
CA ASN A 7 18.52 0.07 4.50
C ASN A 7 17.58 1.29 4.39
N ALA A 8 17.61 2.00 3.26
CA ALA A 8 16.79 3.18 3.02
C ALA A 8 15.41 2.80 2.45
N VAL A 9 14.35 3.38 3.02
CA VAL A 9 12.98 3.31 2.51
C VAL A 9 12.22 4.56 2.93
N LEU A 10 11.38 5.07 2.03
CA LEU A 10 10.54 6.25 2.24
C LEU A 10 9.05 5.91 2.08
N PHE A 11 8.19 6.86 2.45
CA PHE A 11 6.80 6.97 2.01
C PHE A 11 6.61 8.37 1.41
N ALA A 12 6.94 8.54 0.13
CA ALA A 12 6.93 9.81 -0.58
C ALA A 12 5.56 10.11 -1.19
N ARG A 13 5.04 11.32 -0.98
CA ARG A 13 3.76 11.79 -1.55
C ARG A 13 3.92 12.47 -2.92
N SER A 14 5.02 13.18 -3.11
CA SER A 14 5.30 13.96 -4.33
C SER A 14 6.48 13.37 -5.06
N ALA A 15 6.51 13.52 -6.39
CA ALA A 15 7.59 13.03 -7.23
C ALA A 15 7.78 13.91 -8.47
N THR A 16 8.97 13.81 -9.07
CA THR A 16 9.29 14.27 -10.42
C THR A 16 10.12 13.18 -11.11
N ALA A 17 10.49 13.38 -12.38
CA ALA A 17 11.35 12.45 -13.10
C ALA A 17 12.65 12.17 -12.33
N GLY A 18 12.99 10.89 -12.14
CA GLY A 18 14.12 10.44 -11.31
C GLY A 18 13.72 10.09 -9.88
N GLY A 19 12.56 10.55 -9.40
CA GLY A 19 12.05 10.27 -8.05
C GLY A 19 11.88 8.78 -7.75
N GLN A 20 11.67 7.94 -8.77
CA GLN A 20 11.51 6.49 -8.62
C GLN A 20 12.74 5.79 -8.02
N GLN A 21 13.91 6.44 -8.04
CA GLN A 21 15.14 5.92 -7.41
C GLN A 21 15.06 5.92 -5.87
N TYR A 22 14.08 6.62 -5.29
CA TYR A 22 13.90 6.80 -3.85
C TYR A 22 12.53 6.26 -3.39
N PRO A 23 12.28 4.94 -3.49
CA PRO A 23 11.02 4.35 -3.09
C PRO A 23 10.77 4.45 -1.57
N VAL A 24 9.53 4.38 -1.10
CA VAL A 24 8.30 4.01 -1.81
C VAL A 24 7.39 5.23 -1.99
N HIS A 25 6.58 5.25 -3.05
CA HIS A 25 5.62 6.30 -3.28
C HIS A 25 4.23 5.89 -2.79
N TRP A 26 3.50 6.82 -2.19
CA TRP A 26 2.17 6.58 -1.64
C TRP A 26 1.12 7.46 -2.33
N GLY A 27 -0.06 6.87 -2.58
CA GLY A 27 -1.11 7.42 -3.44
C GLY A 27 -1.86 8.67 -2.94
N GLY A 28 -1.58 9.17 -1.74
CA GLY A 28 -2.23 10.38 -1.23
C GLY A 28 -3.48 10.13 -0.38
N ASP A 29 -4.09 11.24 0.01
CA ASP A 29 -5.22 11.33 0.94
C ASP A 29 -6.53 10.90 0.26
N CYS A 30 -6.85 9.60 0.29
CA CYS A 30 -8.03 9.05 -0.35
C CYS A 30 -9.26 8.97 0.59
N GLU A 31 -10.47 9.06 0.05
CA GLU A 31 -11.71 8.89 0.83
C GLU A 31 -12.01 7.41 1.12
N ALA A 32 -12.67 7.12 2.24
CA ALA A 32 -13.20 5.80 2.59
C ALA A 32 -14.47 5.41 1.79
N LYS A 33 -14.34 5.29 0.45
CA LYS A 33 -15.40 4.84 -0.47
C LYS A 33 -14.83 3.91 -1.56
N TYR A 34 -15.67 3.03 -2.12
CA TYR A 34 -15.26 2.14 -3.22
C TYR A 34 -14.80 2.88 -4.48
N SER A 35 -15.41 4.02 -4.82
CA SER A 35 -14.98 4.86 -5.96
C SER A 35 -13.54 5.36 -5.76
N SER A 36 -13.24 5.84 -4.56
CA SER A 36 -11.90 6.30 -4.15
C SER A 36 -10.88 5.15 -4.13
N MET A 37 -11.27 3.94 -3.71
CA MET A 37 -10.43 2.74 -3.84
C MET A 37 -10.08 2.46 -5.30
N ALA A 38 -11.06 2.55 -6.21
CA ALA A 38 -10.84 2.36 -7.64
C ALA A 38 -9.99 3.48 -8.27
N GLU A 39 -10.17 4.74 -7.83
CA GLU A 39 -9.33 5.88 -8.21
C GLU A 39 -7.88 5.68 -7.76
N SER A 40 -7.68 5.23 -6.52
CA SER A 40 -6.36 4.91 -5.97
C SER A 40 -5.66 3.84 -6.79
N LEU A 41 -6.37 2.77 -7.18
CA LEU A 41 -5.82 1.73 -8.07
C LEU A 41 -5.41 2.30 -9.42
N ARG A 42 -6.24 3.16 -10.04
CA ARG A 42 -5.87 3.83 -11.30
C ARG A 42 -4.62 4.69 -11.12
N GLY A 43 -4.50 5.41 -10.01
CA GLY A 43 -3.30 6.19 -9.67
C GLY A 43 -2.05 5.31 -9.56
N GLY A 44 -2.15 4.18 -8.85
CA GLY A 44 -1.04 3.23 -8.69
C GLY A 44 -0.59 2.62 -10.02
N LEU A 45 -1.52 2.19 -10.87
CA LEU A 45 -1.22 1.66 -12.20
C LEU A 45 -0.57 2.73 -13.10
N SER A 46 -1.11 3.95 -13.11
CA SER A 46 -0.53 5.07 -13.86
C SER A 46 0.88 5.42 -13.39
N LEU A 47 1.14 5.36 -12.07
CA LEU A 47 2.46 5.60 -11.51
C LEU A 47 3.46 4.52 -11.94
N GLY A 48 3.02 3.25 -11.95
CA GLY A 48 3.81 2.14 -12.50
C GLY A 48 4.16 2.31 -13.98
N LEU A 49 3.18 2.70 -14.80
CA LEU A 49 3.39 3.05 -16.22
C LEU A 49 4.33 4.25 -16.41
N SER A 50 4.57 5.05 -15.35
CA SER A 50 5.48 6.19 -15.35
C SER A 50 6.87 5.87 -14.80
N GLY A 51 7.20 4.57 -14.62
CA GLY A 51 8.54 4.11 -14.23
C GLY A 51 8.78 3.94 -12.74
N PHE A 52 7.74 4.02 -11.89
CA PHE A 52 7.87 3.80 -10.44
C PHE A 52 7.53 2.36 -10.08
N GLY A 53 8.53 1.60 -9.63
CA GLY A 53 8.36 0.17 -9.33
C GLY A 53 7.60 -0.16 -8.03
N PHE A 54 7.45 0.80 -7.11
CA PHE A 54 6.87 0.54 -5.79
C PHE A 54 5.84 1.60 -5.40
N TRP A 55 4.67 1.12 -5.04
CA TRP A 55 3.52 1.94 -4.68
C TRP A 55 2.80 1.40 -3.43
N SER A 56 2.29 2.33 -2.63
CA SER A 56 1.50 2.10 -1.43
C SER A 56 0.24 2.97 -1.44
N HIS A 57 -0.73 2.60 -0.63
CA HIS A 57 -1.97 3.33 -0.40
C HIS A 57 -2.47 3.06 1.03
N ASP A 58 -3.38 3.90 1.49
CA ASP A 58 -3.97 3.76 2.82
C ASP A 58 -5.15 2.80 2.76
N ILE A 59 -4.97 1.64 3.36
CA ILE A 59 -6.01 0.61 3.45
C ILE A 59 -7.22 1.20 4.17
N SER A 60 -8.38 1.02 3.54
CA SER A 60 -9.68 1.56 3.95
C SER A 60 -9.84 3.09 3.85
N GLY A 61 -8.95 3.78 3.16
CA GLY A 61 -9.03 5.23 2.98
C GLY A 61 -8.40 6.02 4.13
N PHE A 62 -7.93 7.23 3.79
CA PHE A 62 -7.38 8.20 4.73
C PHE A 62 -8.49 9.04 5.39
N GLU A 63 -9.38 9.63 4.59
CA GLU A 63 -10.46 10.47 5.08
C GLU A 63 -11.71 9.67 5.47
N SER A 64 -12.42 10.16 6.49
CA SER A 64 -13.61 9.52 7.08
C SER A 64 -13.32 8.12 7.66
N THR A 65 -14.34 7.42 8.16
CA THR A 65 -14.24 6.03 8.63
C THR A 65 -14.95 5.13 7.64
N ALA A 66 -14.26 4.10 7.14
CA ALA A 66 -14.85 3.11 6.24
C ALA A 66 -15.94 2.28 6.93
N THR A 67 -16.88 1.77 6.15
CA THR A 67 -17.73 0.66 6.58
C THR A 67 -16.89 -0.63 6.72
N PRO A 68 -17.28 -1.57 7.58
CA PRO A 68 -16.51 -2.82 7.76
C PRO A 68 -16.31 -3.62 6.46
N ASP A 69 -17.31 -3.66 5.58
CA ASP A 69 -17.19 -4.36 4.29
C ASP A 69 -16.11 -3.73 3.40
N LEU A 70 -16.06 -2.40 3.31
CA LEU A 70 -15.06 -1.67 2.55
C LEU A 70 -13.66 -1.91 3.13
N TYR A 71 -13.52 -1.85 4.47
CA TYR A 71 -12.26 -2.16 5.14
C TYR A 71 -11.74 -3.54 4.74
N LYS A 72 -12.59 -4.57 4.82
CA LYS A 72 -12.24 -5.96 4.48
C LYS A 72 -11.81 -6.11 3.03
N ARG A 73 -12.50 -5.46 2.07
CA ARG A 73 -12.12 -5.48 0.65
C ARG A 73 -10.80 -4.76 0.39
N TRP A 74 -10.62 -3.59 1.01
CA TRP A 74 -9.41 -2.80 0.82
C TRP A 74 -8.20 -3.45 1.52
N ALA A 75 -8.38 -4.17 2.64
CA ALA A 75 -7.32 -4.92 3.31
C ALA A 75 -6.73 -5.99 2.38
N ALA A 76 -7.56 -6.75 1.67
CA ALA A 76 -7.12 -7.69 0.66
C ALA A 76 -6.30 -7.00 -0.45
N PHE A 77 -6.83 -5.90 -1.01
CA PHE A 77 -6.14 -5.12 -2.04
C PHE A 77 -4.78 -4.57 -1.55
N GLY A 78 -4.74 -3.95 -0.37
CA GLY A 78 -3.53 -3.34 0.17
C GLY A 78 -2.45 -4.35 0.53
N LEU A 79 -2.83 -5.53 1.03
CA LEU A 79 -1.87 -6.60 1.34
C LEU A 79 -1.42 -7.39 0.10
N LEU A 80 -2.11 -7.25 -1.03
CA LEU A 80 -1.65 -7.73 -2.33
C LEU A 80 -0.99 -6.62 -3.19
N SER A 81 -0.77 -5.43 -2.62
CA SER A 81 0.04 -4.36 -3.21
C SER A 81 1.50 -4.47 -2.74
N THR A 82 2.45 -3.77 -3.39
CA THR A 82 3.89 -3.88 -3.03
C THR A 82 4.15 -3.53 -1.57
N HIS A 83 3.61 -2.39 -1.11
CA HIS A 83 3.71 -1.90 0.26
C HIS A 83 2.31 -1.66 0.82
N SER A 84 2.16 -1.83 2.14
CA SER A 84 0.85 -1.88 2.80
C SER A 84 0.89 -1.04 4.06
N ARG A 85 -0.09 -0.15 4.24
CA ARG A 85 -0.20 0.73 5.41
C ARG A 85 -1.64 0.85 5.88
N LEU A 86 -1.83 0.78 7.19
CA LEU A 86 -3.07 1.17 7.87
C LEU A 86 -2.87 2.62 8.39
N HIS A 87 -3.54 3.60 7.77
CA HIS A 87 -3.40 5.01 8.14
C HIS A 87 -4.72 5.75 7.90
N GLY A 88 -5.06 6.67 8.78
CA GLY A 88 -6.31 7.42 8.74
C GLY A 88 -6.13 8.82 9.33
N SER A 89 -7.03 9.73 8.95
CA SER A 89 -7.04 11.13 9.36
C SER A 89 -7.52 11.28 10.81
N SER A 90 -8.81 11.09 11.06
CA SER A 90 -9.47 11.33 12.35
C SER A 90 -9.79 10.07 13.16
N SER A 91 -9.51 8.89 12.62
CA SER A 91 -9.81 7.60 13.26
C SER A 91 -8.71 6.58 13.03
N TYR A 92 -8.48 5.70 14.01
CA TYR A 92 -7.55 4.59 13.89
C TYR A 92 -8.04 3.56 12.86
N ARG A 93 -7.11 2.85 12.24
CA ARG A 93 -7.36 1.81 11.20
C ARG A 93 -7.11 0.38 11.70
N VAL A 94 -7.07 0.21 13.01
CA VAL A 94 -6.93 -1.12 13.62
C VAL A 94 -8.22 -1.91 13.38
N PRO A 95 -8.13 -3.21 13.03
CA PRO A 95 -9.26 -3.96 12.48
C PRO A 95 -10.41 -4.17 13.47
N TRP A 96 -10.11 -4.28 14.77
CA TRP A 96 -11.11 -4.49 15.83
C TRP A 96 -12.02 -3.28 16.07
N LEU A 97 -11.77 -2.13 15.42
CA LEU A 97 -12.71 -1.01 15.41
C LEU A 97 -13.79 -1.14 14.32
N PHE A 98 -13.67 -2.13 13.42
CA PHE A 98 -14.63 -2.38 12.35
C PHE A 98 -15.54 -3.55 12.71
N ASP A 99 -14.99 -4.76 12.83
CA ASP A 99 -15.65 -5.97 13.33
C ASP A 99 -14.61 -7.09 13.56
N GLU A 100 -15.04 -8.21 14.17
CA GLU A 100 -14.16 -9.40 14.36
C GLU A 100 -13.70 -10.00 13.03
N GLU A 101 -14.57 -10.00 12.00
CA GLU A 101 -14.22 -10.51 10.67
C GLU A 101 -13.10 -9.68 10.02
N ALA A 102 -13.04 -8.38 10.25
CA ALA A 102 -11.96 -7.52 9.78
C ALA A 102 -10.61 -7.91 10.38
N VAL A 103 -10.59 -8.39 11.63
CA VAL A 103 -9.39 -8.93 12.27
C VAL A 103 -8.95 -10.20 11.55
N ASP A 104 -9.90 -11.09 11.25
CA ASP A 104 -9.64 -12.34 10.52
C ASP A 104 -9.13 -12.10 9.09
N VAL A 105 -9.75 -11.18 8.37
CA VAL A 105 -9.36 -10.79 7.01
C VAL A 105 -7.95 -10.20 7.01
N LEU A 106 -7.67 -9.24 7.88
CA LEU A 106 -6.34 -8.63 7.96
C LEU A 106 -5.28 -9.67 8.33
N ARG A 107 -5.56 -10.56 9.29
CA ARG A 107 -4.67 -11.64 9.70
C ARG A 107 -4.38 -12.60 8.54
N PHE A 108 -5.41 -13.02 7.82
CA PHE A 108 -5.28 -13.92 6.68
C PHE A 108 -4.36 -13.34 5.61
N PHE A 109 -4.65 -12.12 5.13
CA PHE A 109 -3.86 -11.52 4.06
C PHE A 109 -2.45 -11.11 4.50
N THR A 110 -2.25 -10.79 5.79
CA THR A 110 -0.91 -10.48 6.32
C THR A 110 -0.06 -11.73 6.28
N ASN A 111 -0.59 -12.85 6.79
CA ASN A 111 0.09 -14.14 6.74
C ASN A 111 0.33 -14.61 5.31
N LEU A 112 -0.63 -14.40 4.40
CA LEU A 112 -0.45 -14.71 2.98
C LEU A 112 0.68 -13.89 2.36
N LYS A 113 0.70 -12.57 2.57
CA LYS A 113 1.78 -11.71 2.05
C LYS A 113 3.14 -12.15 2.59
N CYS A 114 3.24 -12.45 3.88
CA CYS A 114 4.46 -12.98 4.49
C CYS A 114 4.91 -14.30 3.84
N ARG A 115 3.99 -15.23 3.56
CA ARG A 115 4.30 -16.49 2.85
C ARG A 115 4.73 -16.27 1.40
N LEU A 116 4.24 -15.22 0.75
CA LEU A 116 4.60 -14.85 -0.62
C LEU A 116 5.91 -14.07 -0.71
N MET A 117 6.53 -13.68 0.42
CA MET A 117 7.75 -12.86 0.40
C MET A 117 8.90 -13.40 -0.46
N PRO A 118 9.19 -14.72 -0.54
CA PRO A 118 10.21 -15.22 -1.45
C PRO A 118 9.95 -14.84 -2.91
N TYR A 119 8.69 -14.91 -3.35
CA TYR A 119 8.27 -14.49 -4.68
C TYR A 119 8.27 -12.96 -4.82
N LEU A 120 7.62 -12.25 -3.89
CA LEU A 120 7.48 -10.79 -3.95
C LEU A 120 8.84 -10.09 -3.91
N TYR A 121 9.79 -10.57 -3.11
CA TYR A 121 11.13 -10.01 -3.03
C TYR A 121 11.94 -10.31 -4.29
N SER A 122 11.78 -11.51 -4.89
CA SER A 122 12.40 -11.82 -6.18
C SER A 122 11.89 -10.88 -7.28
N MET A 123 10.58 -10.60 -7.31
CA MET A 123 10.00 -9.62 -8.23
C MET A 123 10.53 -8.20 -7.94
N ALA A 124 10.61 -7.78 -6.68
CA ALA A 124 11.17 -6.48 -6.32
C ALA A 124 12.64 -6.30 -6.79
N CYS A 125 13.46 -7.35 -6.71
CA CYS A 125 14.82 -7.34 -7.26
C CYS A 125 14.81 -7.22 -8.80
N ALA A 126 13.87 -7.88 -9.48
CA ALA A 126 13.71 -7.74 -10.94
C ALA A 126 13.28 -6.31 -11.30
N THR A 127 12.33 -5.73 -10.57
CA THR A 127 11.89 -4.35 -10.71
C THR A 127 13.04 -3.36 -10.54
N HIS A 128 13.90 -3.54 -9.54
CA HIS A 128 15.07 -2.69 -9.35
C HIS A 128 16.03 -2.72 -10.56
N ARG A 129 16.21 -3.89 -11.20
CA ARG A 129 17.12 -4.05 -12.33
C ARG A 129 16.55 -3.59 -13.67
N THR A 130 15.23 -3.74 -13.85
CA THR A 130 14.57 -3.62 -15.16
C THR A 130 13.58 -2.47 -15.25
N GLY A 131 13.12 -1.94 -14.11
CA GLY A 131 12.06 -0.93 -14.04
C GLY A 131 10.64 -1.48 -14.21
N VAL A 132 10.44 -2.81 -14.19
CA VAL A 132 9.14 -3.50 -14.35
C VAL A 132 8.60 -4.01 -13.02
#